data_AF-A0A7W0XA08-F1
#
_entry.id   AF-A0A7W0XA08-F1
#
_cell.length_a   1.000
_cell.length_b   1.000
_cell.length_c   1.000
_cell.angle_alpha   90.00
_cell.angle_beta   90.00
_cell.angle_gamma   90.00
#
_symmetry.space_group_name_H-M   'P 1'
#
loop_
_entity.id
_entity.type
_entity.pdbx_description
1 polymer ?
#
loop_
_entity_poly.entity_id
_entity_poly.type
_entity_poly.pdbx_seq_one_letter_code
_entity_poly.pdbx_strand_id
1 'polypeptide(L)'
;VGQGTEIAQLRPYQLGDDVRRLDPAATARTGQPHVRLQVPERQLTTWMVLDMSASMAFGTADRLKSDVAEGAALVVGRISTRRGGRLGLVTCGTDRDRRLPPRGGRTGYIALTRALAEGVGSDGEGDDTALSRALGRTGRVAQRTGLVTVISDLRGPRDWRREMIALGARHSLLVIEVRDPREGALPDVGHLSLVDPESGRHLRVDSSDERLRSRYAAAEREQREGVARDLRRAGARHVVLSTDRNWLRDLGRALT
;
A
#
# COMPACT_ATOMS: atom_id res chain seq x y z
N VAL A 1 7.30 -14.00 36.60
CA VAL A 1 8.37 -13.88 35.58
C VAL A 1 8.11 -12.61 34.80
N GLY A 2 8.90 -11.57 35.05
CA GLY A 2 8.58 -10.18 34.74
C GLY A 2 8.63 -9.86 33.25
N GLN A 3 7.59 -9.16 32.77
CA GLN A 3 7.51 -8.61 31.42
C GLN A 3 8.57 -7.50 31.26
N GLY A 4 9.45 -7.66 30.28
CA GLY A 4 10.38 -6.62 29.87
C GLY A 4 9.61 -5.44 29.29
N THR A 5 9.33 -4.46 30.13
CA THR A 5 8.98 -3.12 29.69
C THR A 5 10.25 -2.41 29.21
N GLU A 6 10.11 -1.74 28.07
CA GLU A 6 11.16 -1.04 27.35
C GLU A 6 12.11 -0.27 28.28
N ILE A 7 13.41 -0.44 28.06
CA ILE A 7 14.46 0.19 28.85
C ILE A 7 14.36 1.70 28.66
N ALA A 8 13.76 2.39 29.64
CA ALA A 8 13.84 3.84 29.72
C ALA A 8 15.32 4.25 29.67
N GLN A 9 15.70 5.07 28.70
CA GLN A 9 17.05 5.61 28.64
C GLN A 9 17.25 6.52 29.85
N LEU A 10 18.19 6.14 30.71
CA LEU A 10 18.59 6.92 31.88
C LEU A 10 19.82 7.74 31.52
N ARG A 11 19.88 8.98 32.00
CA ARG A 11 21.09 9.80 31.94
C ARG A 11 21.35 10.49 33.27
N PRO A 12 22.60 10.87 33.59
CA PRO A 12 22.89 11.75 34.71
C PRO A 12 22.09 13.07 34.59
N TYR A 13 21.55 13.52 35.71
CA TYR A 13 20.86 14.80 35.84
C TYR A 13 21.78 15.94 35.44
N GLN A 14 21.25 16.91 34.70
CA GLN A 14 21.91 18.19 34.43
C GLN A 14 21.08 19.34 35.00
N LEU A 15 21.76 20.42 35.38
CA LEU A 15 21.08 21.61 35.89
C LEU A 15 20.06 22.12 34.87
N GLY A 16 18.81 22.27 35.29
CA GLY A 16 17.68 22.64 34.43
C GLY A 16 16.78 21.46 34.02
N ASP A 17 17.15 20.22 34.32
CA ASP A 17 16.26 19.08 34.17
C ASP A 17 15.09 19.15 35.18
N ASP A 18 13.91 18.71 34.74
CA ASP A 18 12.71 18.62 35.59
C ASP A 18 12.90 17.53 36.66
N VAL A 19 12.94 17.95 37.92
CA VAL A 19 13.14 17.10 39.10
C VAL A 19 12.10 15.98 39.20
N ARG A 20 10.89 16.18 38.64
CA ARG A 20 9.84 15.14 38.61
C ARG A 20 10.21 13.93 37.74
N ARG A 21 11.24 14.05 36.90
CA ARG A 21 11.75 12.96 36.04
C ARG A 21 12.89 12.18 36.67
N LEU A 22 13.28 12.48 37.92
CA LEU A 22 14.31 11.72 38.62
C LEU A 22 13.91 10.24 38.78
N ASP A 23 14.88 9.36 38.56
CA ASP A 23 14.77 7.95 38.87
C ASP A 23 15.42 7.65 40.22
N PRO A 24 14.65 7.42 41.29
CA PRO A 24 15.21 7.17 42.61
C PRO A 24 15.97 5.83 42.68
N ALA A 25 15.60 4.82 41.89
CA ALA A 25 16.23 3.51 41.93
C ALA A 25 17.62 3.51 41.26
N ALA A 26 17.74 4.16 40.11
CA ALA A 26 19.03 4.36 39.43
C ALA A 26 19.94 5.30 40.23
N THR A 27 19.36 6.35 40.82
CA THR A 27 20.09 7.28 41.70
C THR A 27 20.66 6.57 42.93
N ALA A 28 19.85 5.74 43.61
CA ALA A 28 20.31 4.97 44.76
C ALA A 28 21.41 3.95 44.40
N ARG A 29 21.35 3.34 43.22
CA ARG A 29 22.33 2.34 42.77
C ARG A 29 23.68 2.95 42.36
N THR A 30 23.66 4.14 41.76
CA THR A 30 24.85 4.78 41.18
C THR A 30 25.46 5.85 42.08
N GLY A 31 24.71 6.33 43.08
CA GLY A 31 25.11 7.45 43.93
C GLY A 31 25.04 8.83 43.25
N GLN A 32 24.59 8.91 41.99
CA GLN A 32 24.42 10.17 41.25
C GLN A 32 22.98 10.34 40.78
N PRO A 33 22.40 11.56 40.81
CA PRO A 33 21.03 11.77 40.34
C PRO A 33 20.89 11.42 38.85
N HIS A 34 19.92 10.57 38.53
CA HIS A 34 19.59 10.17 37.16
C HIS A 34 18.18 10.61 36.80
N VAL A 35 17.95 11.04 35.56
CA VAL A 35 16.63 11.35 35.02
C VAL A 35 16.19 10.33 33.97
N ARG A 36 14.91 9.96 34.00
CA ARG A 36 14.28 9.18 32.92
C ARG A 36 14.07 10.07 31.71
N LEU A 37 14.71 9.71 30.60
CA LEU A 37 14.34 10.27 29.31
C LEU A 37 13.05 9.60 28.85
N GLN A 38 11.99 10.39 28.73
CA GLN A 38 10.87 9.99 27.91
C GLN A 38 11.33 10.13 26.45
N VAL A 39 11.68 9.02 25.82
CA VAL A 39 11.75 8.97 24.36
C VAL A 39 10.30 8.96 23.89
N PRO A 40 9.81 10.02 23.23
CA PRO A 40 8.47 9.97 22.67
C PRO A 40 8.43 8.81 21.69
N GLU A 41 7.53 7.86 21.91
CA GLU A 41 7.30 6.78 20.97
C GLU A 41 6.95 7.44 19.63
N ARG A 42 7.80 7.25 18.62
CA ARG A 42 7.59 7.87 17.31
C ARG A 42 6.35 7.22 16.70
N GLN A 43 5.25 7.98 16.68
CA GLN A 43 4.04 7.57 15.99
C GLN A 43 4.38 7.26 14.52
N LEU A 44 4.31 5.99 14.14
CA LEU A 44 4.48 5.58 12.76
C LEU A 44 3.35 6.22 11.94
N THR A 45 3.73 7.00 10.93
CA THR A 45 2.79 7.49 9.92
C THR A 45 2.84 6.53 8.74
N THR A 46 1.69 5.94 8.40
CA THR A 46 1.47 5.21 7.15
C THR A 46 0.77 6.11 6.15
N TRP A 47 1.34 6.27 4.97
CA TRP A 47 0.64 6.81 3.81
C TRP A 47 0.16 5.66 2.95
N MET A 48 -1.14 5.63 2.64
CA MET A 48 -1.73 4.64 1.76
C MET A 48 -2.10 5.30 0.44
N VAL A 49 -1.58 4.75 -0.66
CA VAL A 49 -1.92 5.12 -2.02
C VAL A 49 -2.85 4.04 -2.56
N LEU A 50 -4.08 4.41 -2.86
CA LEU A 50 -5.12 3.49 -3.34
C LEU A 50 -5.41 3.79 -4.80
N ASP A 51 -5.18 2.78 -5.63
CA ASP A 51 -5.68 2.77 -6.99
C ASP A 51 -7.16 2.42 -7.01
N MET A 52 -7.94 3.31 -7.58
CA MET A 52 -9.39 3.21 -7.73
C MET A 52 -9.77 3.38 -9.20
N SER A 53 -8.86 3.09 -10.14
CA SER A 53 -9.12 3.10 -11.58
C SER A 53 -10.16 2.07 -12.01
N ALA A 54 -10.72 2.24 -13.21
CA ALA A 54 -11.72 1.34 -13.77
C ALA A 54 -11.20 -0.10 -13.88
N SER A 55 -9.91 -0.29 -14.15
CA SER A 55 -9.28 -1.61 -14.15
C SER A 55 -9.47 -2.40 -12.84
N MET A 56 -9.59 -1.72 -11.69
CA MET A 56 -9.85 -2.36 -10.39
C MET A 56 -11.26 -2.97 -10.28
N ALA A 57 -12.20 -2.57 -11.15
CA ALA A 57 -13.53 -3.18 -11.24
C ALA A 57 -13.51 -4.58 -11.89
N PHE A 58 -12.37 -5.03 -12.42
CA PHE A 58 -12.26 -6.32 -13.07
C PHE A 58 -12.20 -7.47 -12.06
N GLY A 59 -12.89 -8.57 -12.37
CA GLY A 59 -12.84 -9.82 -11.61
C GLY A 59 -13.57 -10.93 -12.36
N THR A 60 -12.95 -12.09 -12.50
CA THR A 60 -13.52 -13.24 -13.23
C THR A 60 -13.73 -14.48 -12.36
N ALA A 61 -13.36 -14.38 -11.08
CA ALA A 61 -13.52 -15.41 -10.07
C ALA A 61 -14.64 -15.01 -9.08
N ASP A 62 -14.43 -15.26 -7.78
CA ASP A 62 -15.44 -15.04 -6.74
C ASP A 62 -15.65 -13.57 -6.34
N ARG A 63 -14.78 -12.66 -6.80
CA ARG A 63 -14.72 -11.26 -6.37
C ARG A 63 -13.96 -10.37 -7.35
N LEU A 64 -14.19 -9.08 -7.26
CA LEU A 64 -13.47 -8.06 -8.00
C LEU A 64 -12.06 -7.81 -7.40
N LYS A 65 -11.15 -7.24 -8.20
CA LYS A 65 -9.87 -6.75 -7.67
C LYS A 65 -10.08 -5.66 -6.61
N SER A 66 -11.07 -4.80 -6.79
CA SER A 66 -11.47 -3.77 -5.82
C SER A 66 -11.86 -4.38 -4.46
N ASP A 67 -12.56 -5.51 -4.42
CA ASP A 67 -12.92 -6.19 -3.16
C ASP A 67 -11.69 -6.69 -2.40
N VAL A 68 -10.71 -7.26 -3.13
CA VAL A 68 -9.43 -7.70 -2.54
C VAL A 68 -8.61 -6.50 -2.06
N ALA A 69 -8.56 -5.43 -2.87
CA ALA A 69 -7.84 -4.20 -2.55
C ALA A 69 -8.44 -3.52 -1.31
N GLU A 70 -9.77 -3.45 -1.21
CA GLU A 70 -10.51 -2.94 -0.05
C GLU A 70 -10.15 -3.74 1.19
N GLY A 71 -10.26 -5.07 1.13
CA GLY A 71 -9.90 -5.95 2.25
C GLY A 71 -8.46 -5.76 2.71
N ALA A 72 -7.51 -5.70 1.77
CA ALA A 72 -6.10 -5.43 2.07
C ALA A 72 -5.88 -4.04 2.69
N ALA A 73 -6.53 -3.01 2.15
CA ALA A 73 -6.49 -1.66 2.67
C ALA A 73 -7.01 -1.58 4.11
N LEU A 74 -8.14 -2.24 4.41
CA LEU A 74 -8.73 -2.28 5.75
C LEU A 74 -7.80 -3.00 6.75
N VAL A 75 -7.19 -4.11 6.36
CA VAL A 75 -6.21 -4.83 7.21
C VAL A 75 -5.01 -3.94 7.51
N VAL A 76 -4.37 -3.38 6.48
CA VAL A 76 -3.19 -2.52 6.64
C VAL A 76 -3.54 -1.25 7.41
N GLY A 77 -4.68 -0.63 7.12
CA GLY A 77 -5.17 0.56 7.81
C GLY A 77 -5.46 0.28 9.28
N ARG A 78 -6.02 -0.89 9.60
CA ARG A 78 -6.26 -1.31 10.97
C ARG A 78 -4.96 -1.55 11.73
N ILE A 79 -3.96 -2.15 11.10
CA ILE A 79 -2.62 -2.33 11.68
C ILE A 79 -1.95 -0.97 11.90
N SER A 80 -2.01 -0.08 10.90
CA SER A 80 -1.36 1.24 10.89
C SER A 80 -1.94 2.21 11.91
N THR A 81 -3.19 2.04 12.33
CA THR A 81 -3.88 2.91 13.30
C THR A 81 -3.82 2.38 14.73
N ARG A 82 -3.20 1.21 14.96
CA ARG A 82 -2.94 0.68 16.31
C ARG A 82 -1.79 1.44 16.99
N ARG A 83 -1.73 1.38 18.32
CA ARG A 83 -0.62 1.90 19.15
C ARG A 83 -0.19 3.34 18.81
N GLY A 84 -1.17 4.21 18.56
CA GLY A 84 -0.91 5.64 18.28
C GLY A 84 -0.42 5.94 16.85
N GLY A 85 -0.41 4.96 15.95
CA GLY A 85 -0.09 5.18 14.54
C GLY A 85 -1.12 6.06 13.81
N ARG A 86 -0.67 6.70 12.72
CA ARG A 86 -1.46 7.62 11.89
C ARG A 86 -1.56 7.12 10.47
N LEU A 87 -2.71 7.31 9.85
CA LEU A 87 -2.99 6.90 8.48
C LEU A 87 -3.35 8.12 7.64
N GLY A 88 -2.54 8.41 6.61
CA GLY A 88 -2.85 9.36 5.54
C GLY A 88 -3.20 8.61 4.26
N LEU A 89 -4.03 9.23 3.41
CA LEU A 89 -4.57 8.58 2.22
C LEU A 89 -4.36 9.44 0.98
N VAL A 90 -4.04 8.80 -0.14
CA VAL A 90 -4.04 9.37 -1.48
C VAL A 90 -4.76 8.39 -2.40
N THR A 91 -5.75 8.83 -3.14
CA THR A 91 -6.43 7.98 -4.15
C THR A 91 -6.06 8.43 -5.56
N CYS A 92 -6.11 7.50 -6.52
CA CYS A 92 -5.95 7.77 -7.95
C CYS A 92 -6.95 6.97 -8.78
N GLY A 93 -7.08 7.34 -10.06
CA GLY A 93 -7.85 6.58 -11.05
C GLY A 93 -9.33 6.98 -11.11
N THR A 94 -9.74 8.05 -10.42
CA THR A 94 -11.10 8.58 -10.51
C THR A 94 -11.08 10.08 -10.83
N ASP A 95 -12.23 10.62 -11.20
CA ASP A 95 -12.49 12.06 -11.30
C ASP A 95 -12.36 12.78 -9.93
N ARG A 96 -12.37 12.01 -8.83
CA ARG A 96 -12.43 12.47 -7.43
C ARG A 96 -11.22 12.08 -6.60
N ASP A 97 -10.04 12.05 -7.19
CA ASP A 97 -8.78 11.85 -6.48
C ASP A 97 -8.69 12.65 -5.17
N ARG A 98 -8.47 11.94 -4.06
CA ARG A 98 -8.41 12.51 -2.70
C ARG A 98 -6.99 12.56 -2.18
N ARG A 99 -6.76 13.52 -1.29
CA ARG A 99 -5.62 13.53 -0.38
C ARG A 99 -6.11 13.86 1.02
N LEU A 100 -6.09 12.86 1.90
CA LEU A 100 -6.50 13.01 3.29
C LEU A 100 -5.25 13.02 4.19
N PRO A 101 -5.06 14.05 5.03
CA PRO A 101 -3.88 14.15 5.87
C PRO A 101 -3.87 13.03 6.93
N PRO A 102 -2.69 12.64 7.45
CA PRO A 102 -2.60 11.55 8.41
C PRO A 102 -3.39 11.83 9.69
N ARG A 103 -4.33 10.94 10.02
CA ARG A 103 -5.10 10.99 11.28
C ARG A 103 -4.84 9.73 12.11
N GLY A 104 -4.78 9.90 13.42
CA GLY A 104 -4.55 8.80 14.36
C GLY A 104 -5.81 7.97 14.62
N GLY A 105 -5.60 6.72 15.01
CA GLY A 105 -6.64 5.85 15.58
C GLY A 105 -7.92 5.73 14.73
N ARG A 106 -9.07 5.88 15.40
CA ARG A 106 -10.39 5.69 14.78
C ARG A 106 -10.68 6.67 13.64
N THR A 107 -10.22 7.92 13.76
CA THR A 107 -10.48 8.94 12.74
C THR A 107 -9.79 8.61 11.41
N GLY A 108 -8.53 8.15 11.46
CA GLY A 108 -7.83 7.70 10.25
C GLY A 108 -8.50 6.49 9.61
N TYR A 109 -8.94 5.53 10.44
CA TYR A 109 -9.64 4.34 9.95
C TYR A 109 -11.00 4.67 9.29
N ILE A 110 -11.80 5.55 9.89
CA ILE A 110 -13.09 5.99 9.30
C ILE A 110 -12.86 6.75 7.98
N ALA A 111 -11.81 7.58 7.90
CA ALA A 111 -11.46 8.25 6.66
C ALA A 111 -11.14 7.25 5.53
N LEU A 112 -10.45 6.16 5.86
CA LEU A 112 -10.18 5.07 4.92
C LEU A 112 -11.47 4.39 4.47
N THR A 113 -12.32 3.95 5.39
CA THR A 113 -13.56 3.25 5.03
C THR A 113 -14.48 4.11 4.17
N ARG A 114 -14.51 5.43 4.42
CA ARG A 114 -15.28 6.38 3.59
C ARG A 114 -14.71 6.52 2.19
N ALA A 115 -13.39 6.62 2.05
CA ALA A 115 -12.75 6.68 0.75
C ALA A 115 -13.03 5.41 -0.07
N LEU A 116 -12.93 4.23 0.56
CA LEU A 116 -13.23 2.94 -0.08
C LEU A 116 -14.70 2.85 -0.54
N ALA A 117 -15.63 3.39 0.25
CA ALA A 117 -17.04 3.43 -0.10
C ALA A 117 -17.39 4.35 -1.29
N GLU A 118 -16.46 5.18 -1.77
CA GLU A 118 -16.66 5.98 -3.00
C GLU A 118 -16.61 5.10 -4.27
N GLY A 119 -16.08 3.88 -4.17
CA GLY A 119 -15.99 2.94 -5.29
C GLY A 119 -14.82 3.22 -6.23
N VAL A 120 -14.85 2.55 -7.39
CA VAL A 120 -13.85 2.68 -8.46
C VAL A 120 -14.36 3.58 -9.58
N GLY A 121 -13.45 4.06 -10.42
CA GLY A 121 -13.73 4.94 -11.55
C GLY A 121 -14.61 4.27 -12.61
N SER A 122 -15.25 5.11 -13.41
CA SER A 122 -16.09 4.68 -14.53
C SER A 122 -15.24 4.16 -15.70
N ASP A 123 -15.75 3.16 -16.42
CA ASP A 123 -15.11 2.66 -17.63
C ASP A 123 -14.92 3.76 -18.68
N GLY A 124 -13.78 3.73 -19.37
CA GLY A 124 -13.46 4.63 -20.49
C GLY A 124 -12.97 6.02 -20.11
N GLU A 125 -12.83 6.32 -18.82
CA GLU A 125 -12.31 7.59 -18.29
C GLU A 125 -10.90 7.45 -17.68
N GLY A 126 -10.15 6.44 -18.10
CA GLY A 126 -8.84 6.11 -17.56
C GLY A 126 -7.79 7.21 -17.78
N ASP A 127 -6.97 7.45 -16.75
CA ASP A 127 -5.74 8.25 -16.84
C ASP A 127 -4.53 7.39 -16.51
N ASP A 128 -3.80 6.99 -17.55
CA ASP A 128 -2.57 6.19 -17.48
C ASP A 128 -1.49 6.79 -16.56
N THR A 129 -1.56 8.08 -16.23
CA THR A 129 -0.60 8.78 -15.36
C THR A 129 -1.07 8.94 -13.92
N ALA A 130 -2.29 8.49 -13.59
CA ALA A 130 -2.94 8.76 -12.31
C ALA A 130 -2.12 8.23 -11.12
N LEU A 131 -1.57 7.01 -11.24
CA LEU A 131 -0.73 6.41 -10.21
C LEU A 131 0.56 7.20 -10.00
N SER A 132 1.25 7.58 -11.09
CA SER A 132 2.47 8.41 -11.01
C SER A 132 2.19 9.75 -10.33
N ARG A 133 1.09 10.44 -10.72
CA ARG A 133 0.65 11.68 -10.07
C ARG A 133 0.35 11.48 -8.59
N ALA A 134 -0.30 10.38 -8.19
CA ALA A 134 -0.55 10.06 -6.79
C ALA A 134 0.73 9.82 -5.99
N LEU A 135 1.67 9.03 -6.50
CA LEU A 135 2.95 8.79 -5.84
C LEU A 135 3.75 10.10 -5.70
N GLY A 136 3.76 10.94 -6.74
CA GLY A 136 4.36 12.28 -6.68
C GLY A 136 3.72 13.19 -5.63
N ARG A 137 2.37 13.19 -5.52
CA ARG A 137 1.64 13.89 -4.45
C ARG A 137 2.04 13.36 -3.07
N THR A 138 2.13 12.03 -2.92
CA THR A 138 2.54 11.37 -1.68
C THR A 138 3.94 11.79 -1.26
N GLY A 139 4.92 11.79 -2.17
CA GLY A 139 6.29 12.22 -1.88
C GLY A 139 6.40 13.68 -1.41
N ARG A 140 5.47 14.57 -1.84
CA ARG A 140 5.42 15.96 -1.38
C ARG A 140 4.81 16.12 0.02
N VAL A 141 3.99 15.18 0.49
CA VAL A 141 3.34 15.28 1.81
C VAL A 141 3.93 14.33 2.86
N ALA A 142 4.55 13.24 2.43
CA ALA A 142 5.25 12.28 3.28
C ALA A 142 6.66 12.79 3.66
N GLN A 143 6.73 13.92 4.36
CA GLN A 143 8.02 14.54 4.70
C GLN A 143 8.81 13.82 5.80
N ARG A 144 8.15 12.96 6.59
CA ARG A 144 8.80 12.18 7.65
C ARG A 144 8.87 10.71 7.23
N THR A 145 10.02 10.08 7.48
CA THR A 145 10.21 8.63 7.30
C THR A 145 9.11 7.86 8.01
N GLY A 146 8.58 6.85 7.32
CA GLY A 146 7.41 6.10 7.73
C GLY A 146 7.14 4.96 6.75
N LEU A 147 5.92 4.43 6.75
CA LEU A 147 5.48 3.42 5.81
C LEU A 147 4.70 4.08 4.65
N VAL A 148 4.99 3.69 3.42
CA VAL A 148 4.15 3.97 2.27
C VAL A 148 3.62 2.64 1.76
N THR A 149 2.30 2.50 1.71
CA THR A 149 1.62 1.32 1.17
C THR A 149 0.93 1.71 -0.12
N VAL A 150 1.23 1.05 -1.23
CA VAL A 150 0.54 1.21 -2.52
C VAL A 150 -0.31 -0.03 -2.75
N ILE A 151 -1.58 0.15 -3.10
CA ILE A 151 -2.50 -0.94 -3.46
C ILE A 151 -3.04 -0.64 -4.85
N SER A 152 -2.68 -1.46 -5.84
CA SER A 152 -2.97 -1.27 -7.27
C SER A 152 -2.87 -2.61 -7.98
N ASP A 153 -3.36 -2.72 -9.21
CA ASP A 153 -3.08 -3.83 -10.10
C ASP A 153 -1.84 -3.59 -10.99
N LEU A 154 -1.24 -2.39 -10.91
CA LEU A 154 -0.05 -1.93 -11.63
C LEU A 154 -0.14 -2.12 -13.15
N ARG A 155 -1.36 -1.98 -13.70
CA ARG A 155 -1.61 -1.97 -15.14
C ARG A 155 -1.14 -0.68 -15.79
N GLY A 156 -1.04 -0.71 -17.12
CA GLY A 156 -0.68 0.46 -17.93
C GLY A 156 0.82 0.81 -17.95
N PRO A 157 1.15 2.04 -18.38
CA PRO A 157 2.52 2.52 -18.48
C PRO A 157 3.25 2.49 -17.13
N ARG A 158 4.56 2.22 -17.19
CA ARG A 158 5.44 2.22 -16.00
C ARG A 158 6.07 3.58 -15.76
N ASP A 159 5.30 4.66 -15.86
CA ASP A 159 5.78 6.03 -15.61
C ASP A 159 6.01 6.29 -14.11
N TRP A 160 5.28 5.59 -13.23
CA TRP A 160 5.37 5.60 -11.77
C TRP A 160 6.72 5.17 -11.17
N ARG A 161 7.61 4.56 -11.96
CA ARG A 161 8.86 3.95 -11.48
C ARG A 161 9.75 4.94 -10.74
N ARG A 162 9.84 6.16 -11.26
CA ARG A 162 10.71 7.20 -10.71
C ARG A 162 10.24 7.61 -9.31
N GLU A 163 8.95 7.83 -9.16
CA GLU A 163 8.30 8.23 -7.92
C GLU A 163 8.39 7.11 -6.88
N MET A 164 8.23 5.85 -7.31
CA MET A 164 8.37 4.67 -6.46
C MET A 164 9.79 4.54 -5.89
N ILE A 165 10.83 4.73 -6.72
CA ILE A 165 12.24 4.74 -6.27
C ILE A 165 12.48 5.88 -5.29
N ALA A 166 11.97 7.09 -5.58
CA ALA A 166 12.13 8.25 -4.70
C ALA A 166 11.48 8.04 -3.33
N LEU A 167 10.31 7.38 -3.29
CA LEU A 167 9.62 7.01 -2.06
C LEU A 167 10.39 5.93 -1.29
N GLY A 168 10.82 4.86 -1.96
CA GLY A 168 11.57 3.77 -1.33
C GLY A 168 12.93 4.19 -0.76
N ALA A 169 13.55 5.24 -1.30
CA ALA A 169 14.77 5.83 -0.75
C ALA A 169 14.56 6.52 0.62
N ARG A 170 13.31 6.87 0.98
CA ARG A 170 12.98 7.65 2.19
C ARG A 170 12.06 6.93 3.16
N HIS A 171 11.32 5.93 2.68
CA HIS A 171 10.25 5.25 3.40
C HIS A 171 10.39 3.73 3.25
N SER A 172 9.90 2.99 4.24
CA SER A 172 9.59 1.59 4.01
C SER A 172 8.44 1.53 3.01
N LEU A 173 8.62 0.82 1.91
CA LEU A 173 7.66 0.75 0.83
C LEU A 173 7.04 -0.65 0.74
N LEU A 174 5.72 -0.72 0.90
CA LEU A 174 4.92 -1.93 0.71
C LEU A 174 4.06 -1.75 -0.55
N VAL A 175 4.14 -2.66 -1.49
CA VAL A 175 3.31 -2.66 -2.69
C VAL A 175 2.49 -3.93 -2.71
N ILE A 176 1.17 -3.78 -2.63
CA ILE A 176 0.19 -4.85 -2.73
C ILE A 176 -0.38 -4.79 -4.15
N GLU A 177 0.05 -5.74 -4.98
CA GLU A 177 -0.45 -5.91 -6.33
C GLU A 177 -1.64 -6.87 -6.32
N VAL A 178 -2.79 -6.45 -6.84
CA VAL A 178 -3.98 -7.29 -6.95
C VAL A 178 -4.13 -7.77 -8.39
N ARG A 179 -4.25 -9.08 -8.58
CA ARG A 179 -4.34 -9.70 -9.90
C ARG A 179 -5.59 -10.55 -10.05
N ASP A 180 -6.02 -10.71 -11.29
CA ASP A 180 -7.00 -11.72 -11.66
C ASP A 180 -6.35 -12.80 -12.57
N PRO A 181 -6.67 -14.10 -12.38
CA PRO A 181 -6.09 -15.18 -13.19
C PRO A 181 -6.30 -15.01 -14.69
N ARG A 182 -7.43 -14.43 -15.13
CA ARG A 182 -7.77 -14.27 -16.54
C ARG A 182 -7.00 -13.15 -17.23
N GLU A 183 -6.37 -12.27 -16.46
CA GLU A 183 -5.38 -11.35 -17.03
C GLU A 183 -4.07 -12.08 -17.37
N GLY A 184 -3.84 -13.26 -16.77
CA GLY A 184 -2.68 -14.13 -17.01
C GLY A 184 -2.78 -14.96 -18.29
N ALA A 185 -3.99 -15.35 -18.65
CA ALA A 185 -4.25 -16.29 -19.74
C ALA A 185 -5.67 -16.14 -20.28
N LEU A 186 -5.79 -16.12 -21.60
CA LEU A 186 -7.07 -16.20 -22.29
C LEU A 186 -7.63 -17.63 -22.21
N PRO A 187 -8.92 -17.82 -21.87
CA PRO A 187 -9.56 -19.13 -21.94
C PRO A 187 -9.75 -19.58 -23.39
N ASP A 188 -9.82 -20.89 -23.62
CA ASP A 188 -10.19 -21.47 -24.92
C ASP A 188 -11.71 -21.56 -25.05
N VAL A 189 -12.36 -20.48 -25.49
CA VAL A 189 -13.83 -20.40 -25.60
C VAL A 189 -14.28 -19.84 -26.95
N GLY A 190 -13.39 -19.86 -27.95
CA GLY A 190 -13.67 -19.31 -29.28
C GLY A 190 -13.70 -17.78 -29.29
N HIS A 191 -14.73 -17.18 -29.85
CA HIS A 191 -14.78 -15.73 -30.04
C HIS A 191 -15.12 -14.99 -28.74
N LEU A 192 -14.18 -14.16 -28.26
CA LEU A 192 -14.36 -13.29 -27.10
C LEU A 192 -14.41 -11.83 -27.52
N SER A 193 -15.27 -11.06 -26.85
CA SER A 193 -15.23 -9.60 -26.89
C SER A 193 -14.63 -9.10 -25.58
N LEU A 194 -13.46 -8.49 -25.66
CA LEU A 194 -12.76 -7.86 -24.56
C LEU A 194 -13.04 -6.36 -24.59
N VAL A 195 -13.19 -5.76 -23.41
CA VAL A 195 -13.29 -4.30 -23.25
C VAL A 195 -12.11 -3.88 -22.41
N ASP A 196 -11.35 -2.91 -22.92
CA ASP A 196 -10.32 -2.23 -22.15
C ASP A 196 -11.02 -1.25 -21.18
N PRO A 197 -10.96 -1.47 -19.86
CA PRO A 197 -11.70 -0.65 -18.89
C PRO A 197 -11.21 0.80 -18.86
N GLU A 198 -9.94 1.06 -19.23
CA GLU A 198 -9.38 2.41 -19.18
C GLU A 198 -9.81 3.24 -20.41
N SER A 199 -9.85 2.62 -21.60
CA SER A 199 -10.15 3.32 -22.87
C SER A 199 -11.56 3.09 -23.41
N GLY A 200 -12.31 2.12 -22.87
CA GLY A 200 -13.59 1.65 -23.41
C GLY A 200 -13.48 0.91 -24.75
N ARG A 201 -12.26 0.61 -25.22
CA ARG A 201 -12.04 -0.02 -26.52
C ARG A 201 -12.49 -1.48 -26.52
N HIS A 202 -13.34 -1.82 -27.48
CA HIS A 202 -13.77 -3.19 -27.74
C HIS A 202 -12.79 -3.91 -28.67
N LEU A 203 -12.33 -5.08 -28.27
CA LEU A 203 -11.50 -5.97 -29.08
C LEU A 203 -12.19 -7.33 -29.23
N ARG A 204 -12.41 -7.77 -30.46
CA ARG A 204 -12.85 -9.13 -30.74
C ARG A 204 -11.64 -10.00 -31.01
N VAL A 205 -11.49 -11.07 -30.25
CA VAL A 205 -10.39 -12.03 -30.37
C VAL A 205 -10.94 -13.43 -30.55
N ASP A 206 -10.32 -14.21 -31.43
CA ASP A 206 -10.53 -15.65 -31.47
C ASP A 206 -9.58 -16.31 -30.46
N SER A 207 -10.11 -16.56 -29.27
CA SER A 207 -9.38 -17.19 -28.18
C SER A 207 -9.12 -18.68 -28.41
N SER A 208 -9.66 -19.29 -29.48
CA SER A 208 -9.33 -20.68 -29.87
C SER A 208 -7.94 -20.81 -30.51
N ASP A 209 -7.37 -19.70 -30.99
CA ASP A 209 -6.01 -19.67 -31.54
C ASP A 209 -4.95 -19.82 -30.43
N GLU A 210 -4.32 -21.00 -30.37
CA GLU A 210 -3.24 -21.31 -29.43
C GLU A 210 -2.06 -20.33 -29.53
N ARG A 211 -1.73 -19.83 -30.73
CA ARG A 211 -0.65 -18.85 -30.92
C ARG A 211 -1.01 -17.52 -30.29
N LEU A 212 -2.27 -17.08 -30.43
CA LEU A 212 -2.75 -15.87 -29.77
C LEU A 212 -2.67 -16.02 -28.25
N ARG A 213 -3.20 -17.12 -27.69
CA ARG A 213 -3.15 -17.39 -26.25
C ARG A 213 -1.71 -17.40 -25.71
N SER A 214 -0.80 -18.04 -26.45
CA SER A 214 0.61 -18.13 -26.09
C SER A 214 1.30 -16.77 -26.10
N ARG A 215 1.04 -15.94 -27.12
CA ARG A 215 1.58 -14.57 -27.23
C ARG A 215 1.04 -13.67 -26.13
N TYR A 216 -0.25 -13.75 -25.83
CA TYR A 216 -0.87 -12.98 -24.75
C TYR A 216 -0.23 -13.34 -23.39
N ALA A 217 -0.14 -14.63 -23.07
CA ALA A 217 0.46 -15.09 -21.83
C ALA A 217 1.95 -14.73 -21.74
N ALA A 218 2.69 -14.71 -22.87
CA ALA A 218 4.08 -14.29 -22.90
C ALA A 218 4.25 -12.78 -22.64
N ALA A 219 3.45 -11.94 -23.30
CA ALA A 219 3.45 -10.49 -23.07
C ALA A 219 3.10 -10.13 -21.63
N GLU A 220 2.10 -10.81 -21.06
CA GLU A 220 1.71 -10.63 -19.67
C GLU A 220 2.83 -11.03 -18.68
N ARG A 221 3.52 -12.15 -18.94
CA ARG A 221 4.68 -12.56 -18.13
C ARG A 221 5.78 -11.51 -18.19
N GLU A 222 6.12 -11.02 -19.38
CA GLU A 222 7.14 -9.99 -19.56
C GLU A 222 6.77 -8.70 -18.81
N GLN A 223 5.51 -8.26 -18.89
CA GLN A 223 5.02 -7.09 -18.15
C GLN A 223 5.16 -7.29 -16.64
N ARG A 224 4.69 -8.42 -16.10
CA ARG A 224 4.77 -8.75 -14.66
C ARG A 224 6.21 -8.83 -14.16
N GLU A 225 7.11 -9.42 -14.93
CA GLU A 225 8.54 -9.46 -14.62
C GLU A 225 9.16 -8.06 -14.63
N GLY A 226 8.74 -7.21 -15.57
CA GLY A 226 9.11 -5.81 -15.64
C GLY A 226 8.70 -5.05 -14.38
N VAL A 227 7.43 -5.16 -13.98
CA VAL A 227 6.89 -4.56 -12.74
C VAL A 227 7.68 -5.04 -11.53
N ALA A 228 7.84 -6.36 -11.35
CA ALA A 228 8.56 -6.93 -10.21
C ALA A 228 10.03 -6.46 -10.16
N ARG A 229 10.69 -6.31 -11.32
CA ARG A 229 12.06 -5.78 -11.41
C ARG A 229 12.13 -4.33 -10.96
N ASP A 230 11.18 -3.51 -11.39
CA ASP A 230 11.15 -2.08 -11.05
C ASP A 230 10.79 -1.86 -9.57
N LEU A 231 9.89 -2.68 -9.00
CA LEU A 231 9.60 -2.67 -7.56
C LEU A 231 10.79 -3.10 -6.71
N ARG A 232 11.55 -4.12 -7.13
CA ARG A 232 12.81 -4.50 -6.45
C ARG A 232 13.83 -3.37 -6.45
N ARG A 233 13.96 -2.64 -7.57
CA ARG A 233 14.84 -1.46 -7.65
C ARG A 233 14.41 -0.33 -6.72
N ALA A 234 13.11 -0.18 -6.50
CA ALA A 234 12.56 0.76 -5.53
C ALA A 234 12.71 0.29 -4.07
N GLY A 235 13.26 -0.89 -3.80
CA GLY A 235 13.35 -1.44 -2.45
C GLY A 235 11.99 -1.80 -1.84
N ALA A 236 10.97 -1.99 -2.67
CA ALA A 236 9.62 -2.30 -2.21
C ALA A 236 9.49 -3.75 -1.76
N ARG A 237 8.82 -3.98 -0.62
CA ARG A 237 8.23 -5.29 -0.31
C ARG A 237 7.02 -5.48 -1.22
N HIS A 238 7.13 -6.41 -2.16
CA HIS A 238 6.09 -6.68 -3.14
C HIS A 238 5.26 -7.90 -2.71
N VAL A 239 3.95 -7.69 -2.54
CA VAL A 239 2.97 -8.72 -2.17
C VAL A 239 1.98 -8.85 -3.32
N VAL A 240 1.78 -10.06 -3.84
CA VAL A 240 0.81 -10.31 -4.90
C VAL A 240 -0.39 -11.04 -4.31
N LEU A 241 -1.58 -10.46 -4.46
CA LEU A 241 -2.85 -11.04 -4.08
C LEU A 241 -3.65 -11.41 -5.34
N SER A 242 -4.53 -12.40 -5.23
CA SER A 242 -5.32 -12.90 -6.34
C SER A 242 -6.82 -12.92 -5.99
N THR A 243 -7.67 -12.65 -6.98
CA THR A 243 -9.14 -12.71 -6.84
C THR A 243 -9.66 -14.12 -6.54
N ASP A 244 -8.99 -15.16 -7.06
CA ASP A 244 -9.36 -16.58 -6.96
C ASP A 244 -8.78 -17.33 -5.74
N ARG A 245 -8.00 -16.66 -4.88
CA ARG A 245 -7.33 -17.27 -3.73
C ARG A 245 -7.79 -16.67 -2.42
N ASN A 246 -7.38 -17.30 -1.32
CA ASN A 246 -7.56 -16.72 0.01
C ASN A 246 -6.54 -15.59 0.24
N TRP A 247 -6.85 -14.42 -0.31
CA TRP A 247 -6.00 -13.22 -0.23
C TRP A 247 -5.68 -12.82 1.22
N LEU A 248 -6.56 -13.09 2.19
CA LEU A 248 -6.32 -12.75 3.58
C LEU A 248 -5.21 -13.60 4.19
N ARG A 249 -5.20 -14.90 3.88
CA ARG A 249 -4.12 -15.81 4.31
C ARG A 249 -2.79 -15.43 3.67
N ASP A 250 -2.81 -15.09 2.38
CA ASP A 250 -1.61 -14.71 1.64
C ASP A 250 -1.04 -13.38 2.14
N LEU A 251 -1.91 -12.39 2.39
CA LEU A 251 -1.54 -11.12 3.02
C LEU A 251 -0.97 -11.33 4.43
N GLY A 252 -1.59 -12.18 5.25
CA GLY A 252 -1.12 -12.47 6.60
C GLY A 252 0.30 -13.07 6.61
N ARG A 253 0.57 -14.03 5.71
CA ARG A 253 1.93 -14.60 5.52
C ARG A 253 2.92 -13.55 5.06
N ALA A 254 2.48 -12.64 4.18
CA ALA A 254 3.31 -11.60 3.64
C ALA A 254 3.47 -10.37 4.54
N LEU A 255 2.86 -10.32 5.72
CA LEU A 255 3.04 -9.24 6.71
C LEU A 255 3.74 -9.72 7.98
N THR A 256 3.82 -11.03 8.19
CA THR A 256 4.65 -11.66 9.22
C THR A 256 6.12 -11.69 8.76
#